data_AF-A0A2N2MNS0-F1
#
_entry.id   AF-A0A2N2MNS0-F1
#
_cell.length_a   1.000
_cell.length_b   1.000
_cell.length_c   1.000
_cell.angle_alpha   90.00
_cell.angle_beta   90.00
_cell.angle_gamma   90.00
#
_symmetry.space_group_name_H-M   'P 1'
#
loop_
_entity.id
_entity.type
_entity.pdbx_description
1 polymer ?
#
loop_
_entity_poly.entity_id
_entity_poly.type
_entity_poly.pdbx_seq_one_letter_code
_entity_poly.pdbx_strand_id
1 'polypeptide(L)' 'SQHAGMVIVADGTPEAAHRLERVLTADPGMGIVRHVDAGYPEAIHAAKERGVKIPMLPKD' A
#
# COMPACT_ATOMS: atom_id res chain seq x y z
N SER A 1 -22.74 -0.14 -3.71
CA SER A 1 -21.33 0.14 -3.33
C SER A 1 -20.75 -1.11 -2.71
N GLN A 2 -19.43 -1.29 -2.79
CA GLN A 2 -18.67 -2.31 -2.06
C GLN A 2 -17.43 -1.62 -1.50
N HIS A 3 -17.13 -1.84 -0.22
CA HIS A 3 -15.95 -1.28 0.46
C HIS A 3 -15.46 -2.26 1.53
N ALA A 4 -14.21 -2.11 1.95
CA ALA A 4 -13.59 -2.87 3.02
C ALA A 4 -13.06 -1.93 4.11
N GLY A 5 -12.99 -2.44 5.34
CA GLY A 5 -12.37 -1.74 6.47
C GLY A 5 -11.30 -2.62 7.11
N MET A 6 -10.31 -1.98 7.73
CA MET A 6 -9.25 -2.65 8.47
C MET A 6 -9.15 -2.06 9.89
N VAL A 7 -8.80 -2.88 10.87
CA VAL A 7 -8.38 -2.48 12.21
C VAL A 7 -7.21 -3.35 12.63
N ILE A 8 -6.23 -2.76 13.32
CA ILE A 8 -5.11 -3.49 13.92
C ILE A 8 -4.76 -2.85 15.26
N VAL A 9 -4.42 -3.67 16.25
CA VAL A 9 -4.10 -3.23 17.62
C VAL A 9 -2.59 -3.20 17.82
N ALA A 10 -2.09 -2.10 18.41
CA ALA A 10 -0.73 -1.97 18.89
C ALA A 10 -0.69 -2.31 20.40
N ASP A 11 -0.54 -3.59 20.72
CA ASP A 11 -0.53 -4.09 22.11
C ASP A 11 0.86 -4.10 22.78
N GLY A 12 1.89 -3.60 22.08
CA GLY A 12 3.27 -3.54 22.57
C GLY A 12 4.09 -4.83 22.35
N THR A 13 3.51 -5.87 21.76
CA THR A 13 4.23 -7.12 21.48
C THR A 13 5.10 -7.02 20.22
N PRO A 14 6.23 -7.76 20.14
CA PRO A 14 7.03 -7.86 18.91
C PRO A 14 6.22 -8.40 17.72
N GLU A 15 5.28 -9.30 17.96
CA GLU A 15 4.40 -9.85 16.94
C GLU A 15 3.46 -8.79 16.37
N ALA A 16 2.93 -7.90 17.22
CA ALA A 16 2.12 -6.77 16.76
C ALA A 16 2.95 -5.79 15.95
N ALA A 17 4.19 -5.48 16.34
CA ALA A 17 5.07 -4.63 15.55
C ALA A 17 5.27 -5.14 14.12
N HIS A 18 5.48 -6.45 13.95
CA HIS A 18 5.61 -7.09 12.63
C HIS A 18 4.32 -7.03 11.81
N ARG A 19 3.17 -7.23 12.45
CA ARG A 19 1.86 -7.10 11.78
C ARG A 19 1.57 -5.66 11.37
N LEU A 20 1.90 -4.69 12.22
CA LEU A 20 1.71 -3.26 11.98
C LEU A 20 2.53 -2.77 10.79
N GLU A 21 3.82 -3.12 10.73
CA GLU A 21 4.69 -2.78 9.61
C GLU A 21 4.07 -3.25 8.28
N ARG A 22 3.61 -4.50 8.23
CA ARG A 22 2.99 -5.08 7.03
C ARG A 22 1.66 -4.43 6.68
N VAL A 23 0.73 -4.34 7.62
CA VAL A 23 -0.64 -3.86 7.36
C VAL A 23 -0.63 -2.37 7.03
N LEU A 24 0.13 -1.56 7.77
CA LEU A 24 0.21 -0.12 7.53
C LEU A 24 1.05 0.24 6.30
N THR A 25 1.78 -0.72 5.72
CA THR A 25 2.38 -0.57 4.38
C THR A 25 1.41 -1.01 3.29
N ALA A 26 0.76 -2.16 3.45
CA ALA A 26 -0.07 -2.77 2.41
C ALA A 26 -1.39 -2.06 2.18
N ASP A 27 -2.08 -1.62 3.24
CA ASP A 27 -3.40 -0.98 3.15
C ASP A 27 -3.37 0.34 2.35
N PRO A 28 -2.52 1.34 2.68
CA PRO A 28 -2.36 2.52 1.82
C PRO A 28 -1.69 2.19 0.48
N GLY A 29 -0.80 1.19 0.45
CA GLY A 29 -0.18 0.71 -0.78
C GLY A 29 -1.20 0.24 -1.82
N MET A 30 -2.30 -0.39 -1.39
CA MET A 30 -3.40 -0.79 -2.27
C MET A 30 -4.08 0.43 -2.92
N GLY A 31 -4.19 1.54 -2.18
CA GLY A 31 -4.64 2.81 -2.73
C GLY A 31 -3.75 3.30 -3.86
N ILE A 32 -2.43 3.26 -3.68
CA ILE A 32 -1.46 3.62 -4.73
C ILE A 32 -1.62 2.71 -5.94
N VAL A 33 -1.61 1.38 -5.74
CA VAL A 33 -1.76 0.40 -6.83
C VAL A 33 -3.02 0.67 -7.64
N ARG A 34 -4.15 0.91 -6.96
CA ARG A 34 -5.43 1.22 -7.62
C ARG A 34 -5.38 2.48 -8.48
N HIS A 35 -4.76 3.55 -7.98
CA HIS A 35 -4.68 4.81 -8.73
C HIS A 35 -3.62 4.75 -9.84
N VAL A 36 -2.57 3.96 -9.69
CA VAL A 36 -1.64 3.67 -10.79
C VAL A 36 -2.35 2.94 -11.91
N ASP A 37 -3.13 1.92 -11.60
CA ASP A 37 -3.90 1.16 -12.59
C ASP A 37 -4.91 2.05 -13.35
N ALA A 38 -5.49 3.03 -12.66
CA ALA A 38 -6.37 4.04 -13.27
C ALA A 38 -5.61 5.14 -14.06
N GLY A 39 -4.27 5.14 -14.07
CA GLY A 39 -3.45 6.04 -14.88
C GLY A 39 -3.11 7.39 -14.24
N TYR A 40 -3.26 7.55 -12.93
CA TYR A 40 -2.95 8.83 -12.26
C TYR A 40 -1.44 9.08 -12.16
N PRO A 41 -0.90 10.18 -12.73
CA PRO A 41 0.53 10.48 -12.71
C PRO A 41 1.11 10.61 -11.29
N GLU A 42 0.37 11.19 -10.36
CA GLU A 42 0.80 11.38 -8.97
C GLU A 42 0.98 10.03 -8.27
N ALA A 43 0.11 9.06 -8.57
CA ALA A 43 0.21 7.71 -8.03
C ALA A 43 1.39 6.94 -8.62
N ILE A 44 1.68 7.12 -9.92
CA ILE A 44 2.88 6.54 -10.56
C ILE A 44 4.14 7.10 -9.92
N HIS A 45 4.17 8.41 -9.66
CA HIS A 45 5.28 9.05 -8.96
C HIS A 45 5.43 8.50 -7.53
N ALA A 46 4.34 8.44 -6.76
CA ALA A 46 4.35 7.90 -5.41
C ALA A 46 4.80 6.42 -5.37
N ALA A 47 4.38 5.61 -6.34
CA ALA A 47 4.80 4.21 -6.47
C ALA A 47 6.33 4.10 -6.69
N LYS A 48 6.90 4.94 -7.56
CA LYS A 48 8.35 4.99 -7.82
C LYS A 48 9.13 5.49 -6.58
N GLU A 49 8.68 6.58 -5.96
CA GLU A 49 9.33 7.18 -4.77
C GLU A 49 9.36 6.21 -3.58
N ARG A 50 8.25 5.50 -3.34
CA ARG A 50 8.08 4.62 -2.18
C ARG A 50 8.41 3.16 -2.46
N GLY A 51 8.85 2.83 -3.67
CA GLY A 51 9.23 1.46 -4.05
C GLY A 51 8.06 0.47 -4.07
N VAL A 52 6.84 0.92 -4.37
CA VAL A 52 5.68 0.04 -4.49
C VAL A 52 5.83 -0.83 -5.73
N LYS A 53 5.81 -2.15 -5.54
CA LYS A 53 6.01 -3.12 -6.63
C LYS A 53 4.72 -3.29 -7.43
N ILE A 54 4.71 -2.78 -8.67
CA ILE A 54 3.57 -2.89 -9.59
C ILE A 54 4.04 -3.66 -10.83
N PRO A 55 3.63 -4.93 -11.02
CA PRO A 55 4.15 -5.78 -12.10
C PRO A 55 3.93 -5.25 -13.53
N MET A 56 2.83 -4.53 -13.75
CA MET A 56 2.46 -4.00 -15.06
C MET A 56 3.09 -2.64 -15.36
N LEU A 57 3.74 -2.00 -14.38
CA LEU A 57 4.42 -0.72 -14.61
C LEU A 57 5.71 -0.99 -15.39
N PRO A 58 5.95 -0.32 -16.53
CA PRO A 58 7.21 -0.44 -17.25
C PRO A 58 8.39 -0.15 -16.32
N LYS A 59 9.42 -0.99 -16.38
CA LYS A 59 10.71 -0.68 -15.76
C LYS A 59 11.40 0.32 -16.67
N ASP A 60 11.80 1.46 -16.10
CA ASP A 60 12.72 2.39 -16.76
C ASP A 60 14.09 1.71 -16.97
#